data_AF-A0A1J5C681-F1
#
_entry.id   AF-A0A1J5C681-F1
#
_cell.length_a   1.000
_cell.length_b   1.000
_cell.length_c   1.000
_cell.angle_alpha   90.00
_cell.angle_beta   90.00
_cell.angle_gamma   90.00
#
_symmetry.space_group_name_H-M   'P 1'
#
loop_
_entity.id
_entity.type
_entity.pdbx_description
1 polymer ?
#
loop_
_entity_poly.entity_id
_entity_poly.type
_entity_poly.pdbx_seq_one_letter_code
_entity_poly.pdbx_strand_id
1 'polypeptide(L)'
;MHGHLLGATAALEAVLSPLAMQHAVALPTLHLNTPDPACDLDYVPNLARSGVAARTMLSNSFAFGGSNAVLVLRLPGTLPLGPC
;
A
#
# COMPACT_ATOMS: atom_id res chain seq x y z
N MET A 1 -2.71 -9.51 -6.30
CA MET A 1 -1.80 -9.46 -7.47
C MET A 1 -0.60 -10.40 -7.29
N HIS A 2 0.12 -10.37 -6.16
CA HIS A 2 1.26 -11.28 -5.87
C HIS A 2 0.93 -12.44 -4.91
N GLY A 3 -0.26 -12.43 -4.29
CA GLY A 3 -0.62 -13.40 -3.25
C GLY A 3 0.13 -13.14 -1.93
N HIS A 4 0.08 -14.10 -1.01
CA HIS A 4 0.78 -14.04 0.26
C HIS A 4 2.10 -14.83 0.19
N LEU A 5 3.22 -14.11 0.32
CA LEU A 5 4.58 -14.63 0.21
C LEU A 5 5.20 -14.92 1.58
N LEU A 6 4.36 -15.14 2.60
CA LEU A 6 4.77 -15.30 4.00
C LEU A 6 5.66 -14.13 4.45
N GLY A 7 6.83 -14.40 5.03
CA GLY A 7 7.75 -13.38 5.49
C GLY A 7 8.24 -12.42 4.40
N ALA A 8 8.22 -12.82 3.13
CA ALA A 8 8.64 -11.96 2.02
C ALA A 8 7.59 -10.89 1.65
N THR A 9 6.33 -11.04 2.06
CA THR A 9 5.27 -10.04 1.79
C THR A 9 5.65 -8.68 2.36
N ALA A 10 6.11 -8.62 3.61
CA ALA A 10 6.47 -7.36 4.27
C ALA A 10 7.61 -6.63 3.54
N ALA A 11 8.62 -7.39 3.07
CA ALA A 11 9.73 -6.82 2.30
C ALA A 11 9.28 -6.28 0.94
N LEU A 12 8.41 -7.01 0.23
CA LEU A 12 7.85 -6.57 -1.05
C LEU A 12 7.03 -5.29 -0.89
N GLU A 13 6.13 -5.26 0.10
CA GLU A 13 5.29 -4.10 0.38
C GLU A 13 6.10 -2.88 0.82
N ALA A 14 7.18 -3.09 1.58
CA ALA A 14 8.10 -2.01 1.96
C ALA A 14 8.85 -1.38 0.78
N VAL A 15 9.05 -2.12 -0.32
CA VAL A 15 9.64 -1.60 -1.57
C VAL A 15 8.57 -0.93 -2.45
N LEU A 16 7.38 -1.53 -2.56
CA LEU A 16 6.30 -1.00 -3.38
C LEU A 16 5.71 0.30 -2.81
N SER A 17 5.64 0.44 -1.49
CA SER A 17 5.11 1.61 -0.79
C SER A 17 5.80 2.93 -1.20
N PRO A 18 7.14 3.09 -1.09
CA PRO A 18 7.81 4.32 -1.50
C PRO A 18 7.74 4.56 -3.02
N LEU A 19 7.72 3.51 -3.85
CA LEU A 19 7.53 3.65 -5.30
C LEU A 19 6.13 4.22 -5.62
N ALA A 20 5.09 3.67 -4.97
CA ALA A 20 3.72 4.15 -5.11
C ALA A 20 3.60 5.63 -4.71
N MET A 21 4.27 6.02 -3.61
CA MET A 21 4.33 7.42 -3.17
C MET A 21 5.08 8.33 -4.17
N GLN A 22 6.22 7.87 -4.71
CA GLN A 22 7.00 8.61 -5.70
C GLN A 22 6.21 8.86 -7.01
N HIS A 23 5.41 7.89 -7.42
CA HIS A 23 4.58 7.97 -8.63
C HIS A 23 3.18 8.56 -8.35
N ALA A 24 2.92 9.03 -7.13
CA ALA A 24 1.61 9.55 -6.70
C ALA A 24 0.44 8.63 -7.12
N VAL A 25 0.59 7.32 -6.90
CA VAL A 25 -0.40 6.31 -7.29
C VAL A 25 -0.79 5.46 -6.09
N ALA A 26 -2.08 5.26 -5.89
CA ALA A 26 -2.57 4.22 -4.99
C ALA A 26 -2.71 2.91 -5.78
N LEU A 27 -1.98 1.88 -5.33
CA LEU A 27 -2.01 0.55 -5.93
C LEU A 27 -3.39 -0.09 -5.72
N PRO A 28 -3.90 -0.86 -6.69
CA PRO A 28 -5.23 -1.43 -6.60
C PRO A 28 -5.28 -2.71 -5.77
N THR A 29 -6.40 -2.91 -5.10
CA THR A 29 -6.83 -4.22 -4.61
C THR A 29 -7.58 -4.95 -5.72
N LEU A 30 -6.85 -5.80 -6.45
CA LEU A 30 -7.43 -6.60 -7.53
C LEU A 30 -8.43 -7.65 -7.03
N HIS A 31 -9.40 -7.98 -7.88
CA HIS A 31 -10.44 -9.00 -7.68
C HIS A 31 -11.48 -8.65 -6.60
N LEU A 32 -11.57 -7.38 -6.20
CA LEU A 32 -12.62 -6.88 -5.31
C LEU A 32 -13.88 -6.57 -6.13
N ASN A 33 -14.69 -7.60 -6.39
CA ASN A 33 -15.94 -7.48 -7.16
C ASN A 33 -17.18 -7.36 -6.28
N THR A 34 -17.14 -7.96 -5.09
CA THR A 34 -18.24 -7.99 -4.13
C THR A 34 -17.73 -7.46 -2.79
N PRO A 35 -17.96 -6.17 -2.46
CA PRO A 35 -17.57 -5.60 -1.17
C PRO A 35 -18.30 -6.27 0.00
N ASP A 36 -17.60 -6.46 1.11
CA ASP A 36 -18.20 -6.93 2.37
C ASP A 36 -18.72 -5.71 3.16
N PRO A 37 -19.98 -5.71 3.66
CA PRO A 37 -20.51 -4.64 4.49
C PRO A 37 -19.70 -4.32 5.75
N ALA A 38 -18.94 -5.28 6.29
CA ALA A 38 -18.06 -5.06 7.45
C ALA A 38 -16.71 -4.41 7.06
N CYS A 39 -16.38 -4.39 5.77
CA CYS A 39 -15.20 -3.78 5.21
C CYS A 39 -15.62 -2.51 4.43
N ASP A 40 -15.80 -1.40 5.13
CA ASP A 40 -16.39 -0.16 4.62
C ASP A 40 -15.37 0.94 4.26
N LEU A 41 -14.07 0.61 4.25
CA LEU A 41 -13.01 1.54 3.88
C LEU A 41 -12.79 1.66 2.36
N ASP A 42 -11.97 2.62 1.95
CA ASP A 42 -11.52 2.73 0.56
C ASP A 42 -10.34 1.79 0.29
N TYR A 43 -10.63 0.64 -0.33
CA TYR A 43 -9.63 -0.37 -0.68
C TYR A 43 -9.04 -0.22 -2.07
N VAL A 44 -9.37 0.86 -2.82
CA VAL A 44 -8.89 1.07 -4.20
C VAL A 44 -9.18 -0.16 -5.11
N PRO A 45 -10.46 -0.48 -5.37
CA PRO A 45 -10.82 -1.72 -6.06
C PRO A 45 -10.40 -1.72 -7.53
N ASN A 46 -9.70 -2.77 -7.96
CA ASN A 46 -9.39 -3.17 -9.34
C ASN A 46 -8.53 -2.22 -10.20
N LEU A 47 -8.72 -0.91 -10.10
CA LEU A 47 -8.00 0.09 -10.91
C LEU A 47 -7.13 0.96 -10.01
N ALA A 48 -5.87 1.13 -10.40
CA ALA A 48 -4.95 2.03 -9.72
C ALA A 48 -5.49 3.47 -9.78
N ARG A 49 -5.31 4.23 -8.70
CA ARG A 49 -5.74 5.64 -8.63
C ARG A 49 -4.52 6.56 -8.70
N SER A 50 -4.38 7.30 -9.79
CA SER A 50 -3.34 8.32 -9.95
C SER A 50 -3.66 9.61 -9.20
N GLY A 51 -2.65 10.46 -8.98
CA GLY A 51 -2.80 11.75 -8.29
C GLY A 51 -2.87 11.66 -6.77
N VAL A 52 -2.59 10.50 -6.18
CA VAL A 52 -2.58 10.28 -4.73
C VAL A 52 -1.19 10.64 -4.19
N ALA A 53 -0.98 11.93 -3.89
CA ALA A 53 0.30 12.47 -3.40
C ALA A 53 0.53 12.19 -1.89
N ALA A 54 0.62 10.91 -1.51
CA ALA A 54 0.88 10.50 -0.14
C ALA A 54 2.33 10.81 0.29
N ARG A 55 2.50 11.59 1.37
CA ARG A 55 3.82 11.89 1.96
C ARG A 55 4.24 10.91 3.04
N THR A 56 3.27 10.19 3.59
CA THR A 56 3.48 9.18 4.62
C THR A 56 2.59 7.99 4.32
N MET A 57 3.14 6.79 4.46
CA MET A 57 2.44 5.53 4.26
C MET A 57 2.70 4.61 5.44
N LEU A 58 1.73 3.74 5.72
CA LEU A 58 1.78 2.78 6.80
C LEU A 58 1.60 1.38 6.20
N SER A 59 2.54 0.48 6.51
CA SER A 59 2.54 -0.92 6.06
C SER A 59 2.32 -1.81 7.28
N ASN A 60 1.21 -2.55 7.29
CA ASN A 60 0.83 -3.45 8.37
C ASN A 60 1.18 -4.89 8.02
N SER A 61 1.76 -5.63 8.96
CA SER A 61 2.03 -7.06 8.82
C SER A 61 1.61 -7.80 10.09
N PHE A 62 0.57 -8.62 9.96
CA PHE A 62 0.02 -9.42 11.06
C PHE A 62 0.18 -10.89 10.71
N ALA A 63 1.01 -11.59 11.48
CA ALA A 63 1.43 -12.96 11.22
C ALA A 63 0.91 -13.93 12.28
N PHE A 64 1.04 -15.22 11.98
CA PHE A 64 0.70 -16.29 12.92
C PHE A 64 1.46 -16.16 14.25
N GLY A 65 0.86 -16.69 15.31
CA GLY A 65 1.41 -16.60 16.66
C GLY A 65 1.21 -15.22 17.31
N GLY A 66 0.40 -14.33 16.72
CA GLY A 66 0.11 -13.01 17.27
C GLY A 66 1.21 -11.98 17.05
N SER A 67 2.14 -12.24 16.13
CA SER A 67 3.22 -11.32 15.78
C SER A 67 2.69 -10.19 14.90
N ASN A 68 2.66 -8.97 15.42
CA ASN A 68 2.20 -7.78 14.71
C ASN A 68 3.35 -6.79 14.54
N ALA A 69 3.61 -6.35 13.32
CA ALA A 69 4.61 -5.35 12.99
C ALA A 69 4.01 -4.28 12.07
N VAL A 70 4.37 -3.02 12.33
CA VAL A 70 3.88 -1.86 11.56
C VAL A 70 5.06 -0.98 11.20
N LEU A 71 5.18 -0.63 9.91
CA LEU A 71 6.20 0.27 9.39
C LEU A 71 5.56 1.57 8.93
N VAL A 72 6.12 2.71 9.34
CA VAL A 72 5.75 4.04 8.83
C VAL A 72 6.87 4.54 7.93
N LEU A 73 6.53 4.79 6.67
CA LEU A 73 7.45 5.32 5.66
C LEU A 73 7.08 6.77 5.34
N ARG A 74 8.08 7.63 5.23
CA ARG A 74 7.89 9.04 4.91
C ARG A 74 8.86 9.46 3.81
N LEU A 75 8.34 10.08 2.76
CA LEU A 75 9.20 10.68 1.73
C LEU A 75 9.98 11.86 2.35
N PRO A 76 11.29 11.97 2.07
CA PRO A 76 12.07 13.12 2.51
C PRO A 76 11.51 14.39 1.88
N GLY A 77 11.50 15.49 2.64
CA GLY A 77 10.83 16.75 2.28
C GLY A 77 11.39 17.49 1.06
N THR A 78 12.41 16.94 0.40
CA THR A 78 13.15 17.56 -0.71
C THR A 78 12.97 16.87 -2.05
N LEU A 79 12.26 15.72 -2.13
CA LEU A 79 11.98 15.15 -3.45
C LEU A 79 10.89 16.01 -4.12
N PRO A 80 11.15 16.63 -5.28
CA PRO A 80 10.07 17.20 -6.06
C PRO A 80 9.12 16.05 -6.39
N LEU A 81 7.85 16.18 -6.03
CA LEU A 81 6.80 15.37 -6.63
C LEU A 81 6.88 15.72 -8.12
N GLY A 82 7.53 14.86 -8.90
CA GLY A 82 7.78 15.09 -10.31
C GLY A 82 6.45 15.36 -11.03
N PRO A 83 6.47 16.11 -12.15
CA PRO A 83 5.23 16.38 -12.87
C PRO A 83 4.64 15.05 -13.33
N CYS A 84 3.39 14.79 -12.94
CA CYS A 84 2.54 13.86 -13.64
C CYS A 84 2.35 14.32 -15.09
#